data_AF-A0A2U2Z371-F1
#
_entry.id   AF-A0A2U2Z371-F1
#
_cell.length_a   1.000
_cell.length_b   1.000
_cell.length_c   1.000
_cell.angle_alpha   90.00
_cell.angle_beta   90.00
_cell.angle_gamma   90.00
#
_symmetry.space_group_name_H-M   'P 1'
#
loop_
_entity.id
_entity.type
_entity.pdbx_description
1 polymer ?
#
loop_
_entity_poly.entity_id
_entity_poly.type
_entity_poly.pdbx_seq_one_letter_code
_entity_poly.pdbx_strand_id
1 'polypeptide(L)'
;MATLSIHFDPAVIARLTSASGDDTIHVTLTLGGASTTEAAAPVIPHGPLAALMQAGLLKPDTVLTFHQRRANRSGRAVVTADGQLIVDGHSSPFPSPSKAAEAVTGNVINGWTLWHTPDGSTLDQLRQKLDTE
;
A
#
# COMPACT_ATOMS: atom_id res chain seq x y z
N MET A 1 -12.86 -31.15 -14.48
CA MET A 1 -12.98 -29.70 -14.23
C MET A 1 -12.99 -29.49 -12.72
N ALA A 2 -12.02 -28.77 -12.15
CA ALA A 2 -12.00 -28.50 -10.72
C ALA A 2 -12.94 -27.33 -10.41
N THR A 3 -13.87 -27.51 -9.45
CA THR A 3 -14.81 -26.47 -9.01
C THR A 3 -14.43 -26.06 -7.60
N LEU A 4 -14.15 -24.77 -7.38
CA LEU A 4 -13.91 -24.19 -6.07
C LEU A 4 -15.19 -23.48 -5.62
N SER A 5 -15.81 -23.95 -4.52
CA SER A 5 -16.95 -23.27 -3.89
C SER A 5 -16.47 -22.56 -2.63
N ILE A 6 -16.61 -21.24 -2.58
CA ILE A 6 -16.28 -20.42 -1.42
C ILE A 6 -17.59 -19.95 -0.80
N HIS A 7 -17.84 -20.34 0.45
CA HIS A 7 -19.01 -19.91 1.20
C HIS A 7 -18.67 -18.67 2.00
N PHE A 8 -19.38 -17.58 1.74
CA PHE A 8 -19.32 -16.35 2.53
C PHE A 8 -20.50 -16.30 3.50
N ASP A 9 -20.29 -15.63 4.63
CA ASP A 9 -21.39 -15.27 5.53
C ASP A 9 -22.38 -14.34 4.78
N PRO A 10 -23.71 -14.55 4.89
CA PRO A 10 -24.72 -13.69 4.29
C PRO A 10 -24.55 -12.20 4.61
N ALA A 11 -24.04 -11.84 5.79
CA ALA A 11 -23.77 -10.44 6.18
C ALA A 11 -22.60 -9.84 5.39
N VAL A 12 -21.58 -10.63 5.06
CA VAL A 12 -20.48 -10.20 4.19
C VAL A 12 -21.00 -9.99 2.78
N ILE A 13 -21.81 -10.91 2.26
CA ILE A 13 -22.46 -10.77 0.95
C ILE A 13 -23.32 -9.50 0.91
N ALA A 14 -24.14 -9.25 1.94
CA ALA A 14 -24.95 -8.05 2.02
C ALA A 14 -24.09 -6.77 1.98
N ARG A 15 -22.95 -6.75 2.67
CA ARG A 15 -21.99 -5.63 2.62
C ARG A 15 -21.39 -5.43 1.23
N LEU A 16 -20.93 -6.52 0.59
CA LEU A 16 -20.41 -6.50 -0.77
C LEU A 16 -21.47 -6.04 -1.79
N THR A 17 -22.75 -6.38 -1.57
CA THR A 17 -23.85 -6.00 -2.46
C THR A 17 -24.32 -4.56 -2.23
N SER A 18 -24.13 -4.03 -1.00
CA SER A 18 -24.44 -2.65 -0.63
C SER A 18 -23.31 -1.66 -0.94
N ALA A 19 -22.13 -2.18 -1.29
CA ALA A 19 -20.97 -1.39 -1.62
C ALA A 19 -21.22 -0.58 -2.91
N SER A 20 -21.06 0.74 -2.81
CA SER A 20 -21.05 1.62 -3.99
C SER A 20 -19.79 1.38 -4.81
N GLY A 21 -19.80 1.69 -6.10
CA GLY A 21 -18.76 1.32 -7.09
C GLY A 21 -17.32 1.81 -6.86
N ASP A 22 -17.03 2.41 -5.70
CA ASP A 22 -15.70 2.81 -5.24
C ASP A 22 -15.09 1.82 -4.22
N ASP A 23 -15.84 0.85 -3.73
CA ASP A 23 -15.36 -0.12 -2.74
C ASP A 23 -14.59 -1.25 -3.45
N THR A 24 -13.29 -1.33 -3.20
CA THR A 24 -12.40 -2.31 -3.85
C THR A 24 -12.14 -3.47 -2.89
N ILE A 25 -12.49 -4.70 -3.30
CA ILE A 25 -12.21 -5.91 -2.54
C ILE A 25 -11.00 -6.63 -3.16
N HIS A 26 -9.93 -6.75 -2.38
CA HIS A 26 -8.75 -7.51 -2.77
C HIS A 26 -8.90 -8.96 -2.31
N VAL A 27 -8.91 -9.90 -3.26
CA VAL A 27 -8.92 -11.34 -2.97
C VAL A 27 -7.67 -11.98 -3.54
N THR A 28 -6.89 -12.63 -2.69
CA THR A 28 -5.71 -13.41 -3.10
C THR A 28 -6.05 -14.89 -3.00
N LEU A 29 -5.94 -15.62 -4.11
CA LEU A 29 -6.09 -17.07 -4.16
C LEU A 29 -4.79 -17.71 -4.60
N THR A 30 -4.35 -18.73 -3.88
CA THR A 30 -3.13 -19.49 -4.17
C THR A 30 -3.50 -20.96 -4.26
N LEU A 31 -3.33 -21.58 -5.44
CA LEU A 31 -3.45 -23.02 -5.60
C LEU A 31 -2.05 -23.63 -5.58
N GLY A 32 -1.75 -24.41 -4.54
CA GLY A 32 -0.44 -25.00 -4.33
C GLY A 32 -0.23 -26.29 -5.13
N GLY A 33 0.81 -26.31 -5.95
CA GLY A 33 1.51 -27.53 -6.35
C GLY A 33 2.89 -27.53 -5.69
N ALA A 34 3.05 -28.43 -4.71
CA ALA A 34 4.30 -28.82 -4.02
C ALA A 34 5.04 -27.75 -3.18
N SER A 35 5.21 -28.13 -1.91
CA SER A 35 5.93 -27.44 -0.86
C SER A 35 7.40 -27.18 -1.16
N THR A 36 7.80 -25.93 -1.04
CA THR A 36 8.92 -25.51 -0.18
C THR A 36 8.57 -24.13 0.33
N THR A 37 8.92 -23.85 1.59
CA THR A 37 9.09 -22.49 2.08
C THR A 37 10.19 -21.83 1.24
N GLU A 38 9.85 -21.41 0.03
CA GLU A 38 10.63 -20.45 -0.71
C GLU A 38 10.15 -19.12 -0.17
N ALA A 39 10.80 -18.69 0.92
CA ALA A 39 10.80 -17.29 1.31
C ALA A 39 10.98 -16.51 0.01
N ALA A 40 9.93 -15.77 -0.39
CA ALA A 40 9.90 -15.01 -1.63
C ALA A 40 11.29 -14.39 -1.81
N ALA A 41 11.97 -14.76 -2.91
CA ALA A 41 13.31 -14.27 -3.23
C ALA A 41 13.38 -12.80 -2.82
N PRO A 42 14.41 -12.36 -2.06
CA PRO A 42 14.40 -11.06 -1.41
C PRO A 42 14.01 -10.04 -2.45
N VAL A 43 12.77 -9.55 -2.37
CA VAL A 43 12.29 -8.65 -3.41
C VAL A 43 13.09 -7.40 -3.15
N ILE A 44 14.08 -7.17 -4.00
CA ILE A 44 14.97 -6.02 -3.86
C ILE A 44 14.01 -4.85 -4.07
N PRO A 45 13.71 -4.06 -3.03
CA PRO A 45 12.78 -2.98 -3.21
C PRO A 45 13.41 -2.06 -4.26
N HIS A 46 12.63 -1.69 -5.26
CA HIS A 46 13.14 -0.92 -6.39
C HIS A 46 12.53 0.48 -6.36
N GLY A 47 13.37 1.49 -6.59
CA GLY A 47 12.93 2.88 -6.69
C GLY A 47 13.14 3.70 -5.40
N PRO A 48 12.39 4.80 -5.22
CA PRO A 48 12.69 5.80 -4.20
C PRO A 48 12.55 5.30 -2.75
N LEU A 49 11.66 4.34 -2.49
CA LEU A 49 11.47 3.77 -1.15
C LEU A 49 12.47 2.67 -0.81
N ALA A 50 13.23 2.19 -1.80
CA ALA A 50 14.19 1.10 -1.63
C ALA A 50 15.20 1.38 -0.52
N ALA A 51 15.79 2.58 -0.51
CA ALA A 51 16.78 2.97 0.48
C ALA A 51 16.22 2.95 1.92
N LEU A 52 14.97 3.41 2.09
CA LEU A 52 14.29 3.39 3.39
C LEU A 52 13.98 1.97 3.87
N MET A 53 13.58 1.09 2.95
CA MET A 53 13.30 -0.31 3.26
C MET A 53 14.57 -1.09 3.55
N GLN A 54 15.64 -0.85 2.78
CA GLN A 54 16.95 -1.47 2.97
C GLN A 54 17.55 -1.12 4.35
N ALA A 55 17.35 0.12 4.81
CA ALA A 55 17.76 0.57 6.13
C ALA A 55 16.82 0.12 7.27
N GLY A 56 15.73 -0.57 6.97
CA GLY A 56 14.76 -1.02 7.98
C GLY A 56 13.91 0.10 8.59
N LEU A 57 13.98 1.32 8.05
CA LEU A 57 13.19 2.49 8.47
C LEU A 57 11.74 2.40 8.00
N LEU A 58 11.50 1.65 6.92
CA LEU A 58 10.17 1.42 6.35
C LEU A 58 9.96 -0.08 6.14
N LYS A 59 8.90 -0.65 6.71
CA LYS A 59 8.60 -2.07 6.57
C LYS A 59 7.61 -2.31 5.41
N PRO A 60 7.67 -3.47 4.74
CA PRO A 60 6.56 -3.90 3.89
C PRO A 60 5.26 -3.97 4.70
N ASP A 61 4.14 -3.78 4.03
CA ASP A 61 2.79 -3.69 4.58
C ASP A 61 2.56 -2.52 5.54
N THR A 62 3.51 -1.57 5.61
CA THR A 62 3.31 -0.34 6.37
C THR A 62 2.22 0.49 5.72
N VAL A 63 1.19 0.81 6.52
CA VAL A 63 0.10 1.66 6.09
C VAL A 63 0.50 3.13 6.28
N LEU A 64 0.65 3.83 5.18
CA LEU A 64 0.84 5.27 5.12
C LEU A 64 -0.52 5.96 5.04
N THR A 65 -0.68 7.03 5.80
CA THR A 65 -1.89 7.84 5.77
C THR A 65 -1.56 9.32 5.68
N PHE A 66 -2.50 10.11 5.20
CA PHE A 66 -2.42 11.55 5.35
C PHE A 66 -3.80 12.11 5.63
N HIS A 67 -3.83 13.25 6.32
CA HIS A 67 -5.06 13.97 6.61
C HIS A 67 -4.84 15.48 6.40
N GLN A 68 -5.47 16.03 5.37
CA GLN A 68 -5.44 17.45 5.04
C GLN A 68 -6.75 18.11 5.48
N ARG A 69 -6.78 18.61 6.72
CA ARG A 69 -7.94 19.31 7.30
C ARG A 69 -8.43 20.48 6.46
N ARG A 70 -7.52 21.27 5.87
CA ARG A 70 -7.88 22.45 5.05
C ARG A 70 -8.56 22.08 3.74
N ALA A 71 -8.21 20.94 3.16
CA ALA A 71 -8.73 20.48 1.87
C ALA A 71 -9.84 19.44 2.02
N ASN A 72 -10.20 19.08 3.27
CA ASN A 72 -11.11 17.98 3.63
C ASN A 72 -10.80 16.67 2.88
N ARG A 73 -9.51 16.32 2.82
CA ARG A 73 -9.00 15.15 2.08
C ARG A 73 -8.18 14.26 3.00
N SER A 74 -8.36 12.96 2.85
CA SER A 74 -7.54 11.93 3.47
C SER A 74 -7.19 10.87 2.45
N GLY A 75 -6.00 10.30 2.58
CA GLY A 75 -5.58 9.18 1.75
C GLY A 75 -4.91 8.11 2.60
N ARG A 76 -5.03 6.88 2.11
CA ARG A 76 -4.34 5.71 2.65
C ARG A 76 -3.59 5.03 1.51
N ALA A 77 -2.36 4.61 1.80
CA ALA A 77 -1.56 3.79 0.93
C ALA A 77 -0.85 2.71 1.74
N VAL A 78 -0.60 1.55 1.14
CA VAL A 78 0.15 0.44 1.73
C VAL A 78 1.45 0.26 0.96
N VAL A 79 2.56 0.19 1.69
CA VAL A 79 3.88 -0.08 1.12
C VAL A 79 4.00 -1.56 0.80
N THR A 80 4.31 -1.92 -0.44
CA THR A 80 4.55 -3.31 -0.83
C THR A 80 5.99 -3.71 -0.55
N ALA A 81 6.26 -5.03 -0.48
CA ALA A 81 7.62 -5.56 -0.37
C ALA A 81 8.55 -5.10 -1.50
N ASP A 82 8.00 -4.81 -2.66
CA ASP A 82 8.71 -4.39 -3.86
C ASP A 82 9.12 -2.90 -3.84
N GLY A 83 8.75 -2.16 -2.79
CA GLY A 83 9.00 -0.71 -2.67
C GLY A 83 8.00 0.16 -3.42
N GLN A 84 6.81 -0.39 -3.73
CA GLN A 84 5.72 0.34 -4.37
C GLN A 84 4.63 0.70 -3.35
N LEU A 85 3.69 1.54 -3.78
CA LEU A 85 2.60 2.05 -2.94
C LEU A 85 1.27 1.69 -3.59
N ILE A 86 0.49 0.86 -2.90
CA ILE A 86 -0.90 0.60 -3.29
C ILE A 86 -1.75 1.64 -2.59
N VAL A 87 -2.49 2.43 -3.36
CA VAL A 87 -3.35 3.50 -2.83
C VAL A 87 -4.78 2.99 -2.78
N ASP A 88 -5.50 3.28 -1.70
CA ASP A 88 -6.93 2.95 -1.61
C ASP A 88 -7.71 3.59 -2.78
N GLY A 89 -8.54 2.79 -3.44
CA GLY A 89 -9.29 3.21 -4.64
C GLY A 89 -8.51 3.13 -5.96
N HIS A 90 -7.28 2.61 -5.96
CA HIS A 90 -6.48 2.41 -7.18
C HIS A 90 -6.02 0.96 -7.32
N SER A 91 -6.37 0.32 -8.44
CA SER A 91 -6.03 -1.09 -8.71
C SER A 91 -4.55 -1.32 -9.02
N SER A 92 -3.79 -0.27 -9.34
CA SER A 92 -2.38 -0.37 -9.75
C SER A 92 -1.45 0.18 -8.67
N PRO A 93 -0.36 -0.54 -8.33
CA PRO A 93 0.65 -0.02 -7.42
C PRO A 93 1.45 1.12 -8.08
N PHE A 94 1.84 2.09 -7.28
CA PHE A 94 2.60 3.25 -7.72
C PHE A 94 4.06 3.12 -7.30
N PRO A 95 5.02 3.27 -8.23
CA PRO A 95 6.45 3.16 -7.91
C PRO A 95 7.00 4.40 -7.19
N SER A 96 6.24 5.49 -7.07
CA SER A 96 6.70 6.71 -6.41
C SER A 96 5.66 7.31 -5.45
N PRO A 97 6.10 7.82 -4.29
CA PRO A 97 5.21 8.45 -3.32
C PRO A 97 4.51 9.69 -3.86
N SER A 98 5.16 10.45 -4.75
CA SER A 98 4.54 11.61 -5.39
C SER A 98 3.41 11.21 -6.35
N LYS A 99 3.57 10.15 -7.16
CA LYS A 99 2.48 9.66 -8.01
C LYS A 99 1.32 9.10 -7.18
N ALA A 100 1.62 8.36 -6.12
CA ALA A 100 0.61 7.89 -5.19
C ALA A 100 -0.17 9.06 -4.56
N ALA A 101 0.53 10.13 -4.15
CA ALA A 101 -0.09 11.31 -3.58
C ALA A 101 -0.92 12.10 -4.60
N GLU A 102 -0.42 12.23 -5.83
CA GLU A 102 -1.15 12.85 -6.95
C GLU A 102 -2.44 12.09 -7.28
N ALA A 103 -2.37 10.75 -7.29
CA ALA A 103 -3.53 9.89 -7.52
C ALA A 103 -4.65 10.12 -6.49
N VAL A 104 -4.31 10.30 -5.20
CA VAL A 104 -5.32 10.61 -4.17
C VAL A 104 -5.78 12.07 -4.21
N THR A 105 -4.84 13.00 -4.34
CA THR A 105 -5.14 14.43 -4.18
C THR A 105 -5.66 15.07 -5.47
N GLY A 106 -5.50 14.42 -6.61
CA GLY A 106 -5.80 14.93 -7.96
C GLY A 106 -4.88 16.07 -8.39
N ASN A 107 -3.79 16.35 -7.66
CA ASN A 107 -2.85 17.44 -7.94
C ASN A 107 -1.41 16.99 -7.72
N VAL A 108 -0.49 17.57 -8.48
CA VAL A 108 0.95 17.35 -8.28
C VAL A 108 1.35 17.88 -6.90
N ILE A 109 1.64 16.97 -5.97
CA ILE A 109 2.01 17.29 -4.58
C ILE A 109 3.25 16.48 -4.18
N ASN A 110 4.01 17.02 -3.24
CA ASN A 110 5.17 16.32 -2.70
C ASN A 110 4.71 15.14 -1.82
N GLY A 111 4.77 13.92 -2.35
CA GLY A 111 4.38 12.72 -1.62
C GLY A 111 5.27 12.44 -0.40
N TRP A 112 6.51 12.89 -0.37
CA TRP A 112 7.44 12.61 0.72
C TRP A 112 7.05 13.28 2.04
N THR A 113 6.51 14.49 1.96
CA THR A 113 6.06 15.24 3.13
C THR A 113 4.57 15.01 3.44
N LEU A 114 3.82 14.48 2.47
CA LEU A 114 2.39 14.23 2.63
C LEU A 114 2.11 12.93 3.39
N TRP A 115 2.81 11.85 3.04
CA TRP A 115 2.58 10.54 3.62
C TRP A 115 3.18 10.42 5.02
N HIS A 116 2.35 10.03 5.98
CA HIS A 116 2.74 9.78 7.36
C HIS A 116 2.68 8.28 7.66
N THR A 117 3.69 7.77 8.35
CA THR A 117 3.68 6.42 8.92
C THR A 117 2.74 6.34 10.13
N PRO A 118 2.42 5.13 10.61
CA PRO A 118 1.67 4.94 11.86
C PRO A 118 2.34 5.61 13.07
N ASP A 119 3.67 5.75 13.03
CA ASP A 119 4.47 6.43 14.06
C ASP A 119 4.39 7.96 13.95
N GLY A 120 3.61 8.50 13.00
CA GLY A 120 3.44 9.93 12.76
C GLY A 120 4.61 10.61 12.05
N SER A 121 5.64 9.87 11.66
CA SER A 121 6.79 10.40 10.90
C SER A 121 6.46 10.48 9.41
N THR A 122 6.99 11.48 8.71
CA THR A 122 6.85 11.55 7.25
C THR A 122 7.93 10.73 6.54
N LEU A 123 7.66 10.33 5.28
CA LEU A 123 8.68 9.65 4.47
C LEU A 123 9.95 10.52 4.28
N ASP A 124 9.80 11.84 4.18
CA ASP A 124 10.94 12.76 4.09
C ASP A 124 11.77 12.75 5.38
N GLN A 125 11.13 12.70 6.56
CA GLN A 125 11.84 12.56 7.84
C GLN A 125 12.60 11.23 7.94
N LEU A 126 12.03 10.14 7.43
CA LEU A 126 12.75 8.87 7.35
C LEU A 126 13.96 8.97 6.43
N ARG A 127 13.85 9.70 5.31
CA ARG A 127 14.98 9.93 4.40
C ARG A 127 16.08 10.79 5.03
N GLN A 128 15.71 11.83 5.77
CA GLN A 128 16.68 12.64 6.51
C GLN A 128 17.43 11.84 7.59
N LYS A 129 16.74 10.89 8.25
CA LYS A 129 17.39 9.96 9.18
C LYS A 129 18.42 9.07 8.47
N LEU A 130 18.07 8.57 7.29
CA LEU A 130 19.00 7.80 6.45
C LEU A 130 20.25 8.60 6.06
N ASP A 131 20.09 9.88 5.70
CA ASP A 131 21.22 10.75 5.29
C ASP A 131 22.12 11.16 6.48
N THR A 132 21.67 10.97 7.73
CA THR A 132 22.39 11.37 8.94
C THR A 132 23.24 10.23 9.54
N GLU A 133 23.02 8.97 9.12
CA GLU A 133 23.83 7.80 9.51
C GLU A 133 24.94 7.50 8.49
#